data_AF-A0A162PYV0-F1
#
_entry.id   AF-A0A162PYV0-F1
#
_cell.length_a   1.000
_cell.length_b   1.000
_cell.length_c   1.000
_cell.angle_alpha   90.00
_cell.angle_beta   90.00
_cell.angle_gamma   90.00
#
_symmetry.space_group_name_H-M   'P 1'
#
loop_
_entity.id
_entity.type
_entity.pdbx_description
1 polymer ?
#
loop_
_entity_poly.entity_id
_entity_poly.type
_entity_poly.pdbx_seq_one_letter_code
_entity_poly.pdbx_strand_id
1 'polypeptide(L)'
;LAPIKGPHITVASLVEQLQLRRSQLAPIRTAPRYKGGNKATPVASFVLLIPLIPLLSLIASRAVSFPGPQWRFTTVSTRKESYGQVQGRVFSHKSLMQNPLFDIENKFLYALSSNQAWAGYKSHQNPAFFKNLASGQSPSILWLGCSDSRVPETTILGLQPGDVFVHRNIANIVAPTDINTSAVIEYAVAHLKVKHVVLCGHSACGGAKAALGDSRVGGVLDTWLTPLKAVRAQNAEELAGIKNEDHRAVRIAEMNVETGVKVLMANFTVQEAIKERGLTVHGCIFDIASGRIRDLGFGTKTPKSHRSSSIISNGEEEIVRGKHAQLVFRDGGDASMQVH
;
A
#
# COMPACT_ATOMS: atom_id res chain seq x y z
N LEU A 1 27.14 -43.43 -24.74
CA LEU A 1 26.78 -42.61 -25.92
C LEU A 1 26.60 -41.16 -25.45
N ALA A 2 27.04 -40.19 -26.25
CA ALA A 2 27.31 -38.81 -25.81
C ALA A 2 26.06 -37.97 -25.47
N PRO A 3 26.18 -36.89 -24.66
CA PRO A 3 25.09 -35.95 -24.42
C PRO A 3 24.83 -35.08 -25.65
N ILE A 4 23.58 -35.05 -26.12
CA ILE A 4 23.15 -34.16 -27.21
C ILE A 4 23.01 -32.74 -26.67
N LYS A 5 23.83 -31.81 -27.17
CA LYS A 5 23.73 -30.38 -26.87
C LYS A 5 22.60 -29.74 -27.71
N GLY A 6 21.52 -29.32 -27.05
CA GLY A 6 20.59 -28.34 -27.60
C GLY A 6 21.07 -26.90 -27.35
N PRO A 7 20.65 -25.90 -28.14
CA PRO A 7 21.14 -24.53 -28.00
C PRO A 7 20.57 -23.86 -26.74
N HIS A 8 21.45 -23.46 -25.82
CA HIS A 8 21.10 -22.54 -24.74
C HIS A 8 21.00 -21.12 -25.30
N ILE A 9 19.77 -20.60 -25.39
CA ILE A 9 19.53 -19.16 -25.60
C ILE A 9 19.80 -18.46 -24.27
N THR A 10 20.91 -17.74 -24.17
CA THR A 10 21.25 -16.91 -23.02
C THR A 10 20.62 -15.52 -23.14
N VAL A 11 20.38 -14.85 -22.01
CA VAL A 11 19.76 -13.51 -21.96
C VAL A 11 20.50 -12.49 -22.83
N ALA A 12 21.81 -12.67 -23.05
CA ALA A 12 22.63 -11.85 -23.93
C ALA A 12 22.12 -11.81 -25.39
N SER A 13 21.71 -12.94 -25.98
CA SER A 13 21.27 -12.96 -27.40
C SER A 13 19.91 -12.28 -27.60
N LEU A 14 19.10 -12.14 -26.55
CA LEU A 14 17.84 -11.39 -26.59
C LEU A 14 18.10 -9.88 -26.57
N VAL A 15 19.12 -9.44 -25.83
CA VAL A 15 19.55 -8.02 -25.78
C VAL A 15 20.12 -7.59 -27.14
N GLU A 16 20.94 -8.43 -27.77
CA GLU A 16 21.58 -8.15 -29.06
C GLU A 16 20.53 -8.02 -30.20
N GLN A 17 19.52 -8.90 -30.23
CA GLN A 17 18.40 -8.79 -31.18
C GLN A 17 17.51 -7.55 -30.96
N LEU A 18 17.39 -7.07 -29.71
CA LEU A 18 16.67 -5.83 -29.40
C LEU A 18 17.48 -4.57 -29.77
N GLN A 19 18.81 -4.62 -29.68
CA GLN A 19 19.69 -3.54 -30.14
C GLN A 19 19.66 -3.39 -31.68
N LEU A 20 19.66 -4.51 -32.41
CA LEU A 20 19.54 -4.53 -33.88
C LEU A 20 18.23 -3.94 -34.42
N ARG A 21 17.12 -4.02 -33.67
CA ARG A 21 15.86 -3.34 -34.06
C ARG A 21 15.86 -1.84 -33.77
N ARG A 22 16.80 -1.35 -32.94
CA ARG A 22 16.87 0.07 -32.55
C ARG A 22 17.68 0.93 -33.53
N SER A 23 18.57 0.31 -34.32
CA SER A 23 19.41 0.98 -35.33
C SER A 23 18.75 1.17 -36.70
N GLN A 24 17.55 0.62 -36.92
CA GLN A 24 16.81 0.73 -38.20
C GLN A 24 15.73 1.83 -38.21
N LEU A 25 15.57 2.59 -37.13
CA LEU A 25 14.65 3.74 -37.08
C LEU A 25 15.36 5.01 -37.55
N ALA A 26 14.97 5.53 -38.71
CA ALA A 26 15.50 6.75 -39.28
C ALA A 26 15.19 7.98 -38.39
N PRO A 27 16.10 8.96 -38.27
CA PRO A 27 15.92 10.10 -37.38
C PRO A 27 14.87 11.08 -37.91
N ILE A 28 13.82 11.32 -37.12
CA ILE A 28 12.88 12.42 -37.34
C ILE A 28 13.63 13.75 -37.14
N ARG A 29 13.71 14.57 -38.18
CA ARG A 29 14.36 15.89 -38.13
C ARG A 29 13.62 16.83 -37.18
N THR A 30 14.37 17.56 -36.39
CA THR A 30 13.91 18.54 -35.39
C THR A 30 13.21 19.74 -36.02
N ALA A 31 12.03 20.11 -35.53
CA ALA A 31 11.42 21.41 -35.80
C ALA A 31 12.12 22.54 -34.99
N PRO A 32 12.25 23.76 -35.54
CA PRO A 32 13.00 24.85 -34.89
C PRO A 32 12.21 25.62 -33.83
N ARG A 33 12.95 26.29 -32.93
CA ARG A 33 12.45 27.18 -31.87
C ARG A 33 11.63 28.35 -32.43
N TYR A 34 10.48 28.63 -31.81
CA TYR A 34 9.72 29.86 -32.04
C TYR A 34 10.24 31.00 -31.13
N LYS A 35 10.60 32.15 -31.73
CA LYS A 35 10.70 33.46 -31.06
C LYS A 35 9.61 34.35 -31.66
N GLY A 36 8.95 35.17 -30.83
CA GLY A 36 7.72 35.87 -31.22
C GLY A 36 7.90 37.07 -32.17
N GLY A 37 6.78 37.54 -32.73
CA GLY A 37 6.72 38.78 -33.51
C GLY A 37 5.52 38.89 -34.48
N ASN A 38 4.43 39.51 -34.03
CA ASN A 38 3.44 40.30 -34.79
C ASN A 38 3.25 40.12 -36.33
N LYS A 39 2.06 39.65 -36.74
CA LYS A 39 1.08 40.24 -37.71
C LYS A 39 0.33 39.20 -38.60
N ALA A 40 -0.99 39.43 -38.71
CA ALA A 40 -1.91 39.19 -39.84
C ALA A 40 -2.08 37.79 -40.49
N THR A 41 -3.36 37.38 -40.56
CA THR A 41 -4.00 36.41 -41.49
C THR A 41 -4.11 36.99 -42.93
N PRO A 42 -4.59 36.29 -44.02
CA PRO A 42 -5.48 35.11 -44.02
C PRO A 42 -5.40 34.09 -45.23
N VAL A 43 -6.35 33.14 -45.26
CA VAL A 43 -6.92 32.25 -46.34
C VAL A 43 -6.04 31.63 -47.46
N ALA A 44 -6.09 30.30 -47.62
CA ALA A 44 -6.21 29.56 -48.91
C ALA A 44 -6.61 28.07 -48.68
N SER A 45 -7.22 27.41 -49.68
CA SER A 45 -7.97 26.13 -49.56
C SER A 45 -7.42 24.97 -50.45
N PHE A 46 -8.16 23.84 -50.52
CA PHE A 46 -8.03 22.67 -51.45
C PHE A 46 -7.04 21.53 -51.02
N VAL A 47 -7.34 20.22 -51.15
CA VAL A 47 -8.61 19.50 -51.47
C VAL A 47 -8.66 18.04 -50.92
N LEU A 48 -9.84 17.42 -50.99
CA LEU A 48 -10.22 16.02 -50.72
C LEU A 48 -9.26 14.90 -51.19
N LEU A 49 -9.29 13.75 -50.47
CA LEU A 49 -9.81 12.47 -51.02
C LEU A 49 -9.97 11.35 -49.96
N ILE A 50 -11.15 10.72 -49.92
CA ILE A 50 -11.48 9.44 -49.24
C ILE A 50 -12.17 8.55 -50.29
N PRO A 51 -11.70 7.30 -50.53
CA PRO A 51 -12.51 6.07 -50.32
C PRO A 51 -11.66 4.84 -49.89
N LEU A 52 -12.17 3.67 -49.41
CA LEU A 52 -13.45 3.21 -48.83
C LEU A 52 -13.19 1.87 -48.07
N ILE A 53 -14.23 1.19 -47.54
CA ILE A 53 -14.19 -0.20 -47.02
C ILE A 53 -15.31 -1.03 -47.71
N PRO A 54 -15.11 -2.33 -48.02
CA PRO A 54 -15.90 -3.42 -47.41
C PRO A 54 -15.01 -4.65 -47.06
N LEU A 55 -15.13 -5.28 -45.88
CA LEU A 55 -16.15 -6.25 -45.45
C LEU A 55 -16.13 -7.59 -46.23
N LEU A 56 -15.79 -8.70 -45.54
CA LEU A 56 -16.33 -10.04 -45.83
C LEU A 56 -16.04 -11.05 -44.69
N SER A 57 -17.00 -11.93 -44.42
CA SER A 57 -16.93 -13.00 -43.43
C SER A 57 -17.43 -14.33 -44.04
N LEU A 58 -16.96 -15.45 -43.47
CA LEU A 58 -17.45 -16.83 -43.67
C LEU A 58 -17.31 -17.49 -45.07
N ILE A 59 -16.35 -18.42 -45.20
CA ILE A 59 -16.57 -19.74 -45.85
C ILE A 59 -15.95 -20.82 -44.95
N ALA A 60 -16.60 -21.99 -44.89
CA ALA A 60 -16.34 -23.03 -43.91
C ALA A 60 -15.24 -24.05 -44.30
N SER A 61 -14.79 -24.79 -43.27
CA SER A 61 -14.41 -26.20 -43.29
C SER A 61 -13.72 -26.77 -44.54
N ARG A 62 -12.38 -26.89 -44.47
CA ARG A 62 -11.65 -28.02 -45.06
C ARG A 62 -10.45 -28.39 -44.20
N ALA A 63 -10.44 -29.64 -43.72
CA ALA A 63 -9.30 -30.20 -43.01
C ALA A 63 -8.14 -30.46 -43.97
N VAL A 64 -6.93 -30.04 -43.59
CA VAL A 64 -5.68 -30.49 -44.21
C VAL A 64 -4.73 -30.87 -43.08
N SER A 65 -4.51 -32.17 -42.91
CA SER A 65 -3.63 -32.72 -41.90
C SER A 65 -2.17 -32.63 -42.35
N PHE A 66 -1.29 -32.04 -41.53
CA PHE A 66 0.16 -32.18 -41.66
C PHE A 66 0.72 -32.83 -40.38
N PRO A 67 1.67 -33.79 -40.49
CA PRO A 67 2.17 -34.54 -39.34
C PRO A 67 3.19 -33.72 -38.54
N GLY A 68 2.80 -33.20 -37.38
CA GLY A 68 3.72 -32.70 -36.37
C GLY A 68 4.41 -33.85 -35.60
N PRO A 69 5.60 -33.62 -35.00
CA PRO A 69 6.34 -34.65 -34.30
C PRO A 69 5.57 -35.16 -33.07
N GLN A 70 5.61 -36.48 -32.85
CA GLN A 70 4.97 -37.12 -31.71
C GLN A 70 5.66 -36.73 -30.39
N TRP A 71 5.06 -35.80 -29.65
CA TRP A 71 5.41 -35.57 -28.26
C TRP A 71 4.94 -36.77 -27.42
N ARG A 72 5.89 -37.63 -27.04
CA ARG A 72 5.65 -38.63 -25.99
C ARG A 72 5.47 -37.90 -24.66
N PHE A 73 4.22 -37.66 -24.28
CA PHE A 73 3.89 -37.27 -22.92
C PHE A 73 4.15 -38.47 -21.99
N THR A 74 5.26 -38.42 -21.26
CA THR A 74 5.45 -39.28 -20.09
C THR A 74 4.40 -38.89 -19.06
N THR A 75 3.41 -39.75 -18.85
CA THR A 75 2.39 -39.58 -17.81
C THR A 75 3.02 -39.74 -16.43
N VAL A 76 3.58 -38.66 -15.89
CA VAL A 76 3.80 -38.56 -14.44
C VAL A 76 2.42 -38.66 -13.80
N SER A 77 2.18 -39.72 -13.03
CA SER A 77 0.85 -39.97 -12.47
C SER A 77 0.47 -38.83 -11.55
N THR A 78 -0.51 -38.02 -11.94
CA THR A 78 -1.16 -37.08 -11.04
C THR A 78 -1.88 -37.90 -9.98
N ARG A 79 -1.33 -37.90 -8.76
CA ARG A 79 -2.01 -38.45 -7.60
C ARG A 79 -3.31 -37.65 -7.46
N LYS A 80 -4.46 -38.28 -7.67
CA LYS A 80 -5.76 -37.68 -7.40
C LYS A 80 -5.86 -37.43 -5.90
N GLU A 81 -5.45 -36.25 -5.46
CA GLU A 81 -5.94 -35.72 -4.19
C GLU A 81 -7.39 -35.28 -4.42
N SER A 82 -8.28 -36.21 -4.09
CA SER A 82 -9.71 -35.95 -3.99
C SER A 82 -9.94 -34.80 -3.02
N TYR A 83 -10.65 -33.77 -3.48
CA TYR A 83 -11.30 -32.77 -2.62
C TYR A 83 -12.34 -33.47 -1.73
N GLY A 84 -11.89 -34.05 -0.62
CA GLY A 84 -12.76 -34.49 0.47
C GLY A 84 -13.21 -33.29 1.29
N GLN A 85 -14.48 -33.26 1.67
CA GLN A 85 -14.95 -32.32 2.69
C GLN A 85 -14.16 -32.56 3.98
N VAL A 86 -13.33 -31.59 4.38
CA VAL A 86 -12.70 -31.61 5.70
C VAL A 86 -13.77 -31.22 6.71
N GLN A 87 -14.52 -32.23 7.20
CA GLN A 87 -15.33 -32.09 8.40
C GLN A 87 -14.43 -31.60 9.54
N GLY A 88 -14.93 -30.65 10.32
CA GLY A 88 -14.13 -29.90 11.29
C GLY A 88 -13.43 -30.80 12.30
N ARG A 89 -12.10 -30.93 12.15
CA ARG A 89 -11.21 -31.33 13.24
C ARG A 89 -10.50 -30.09 13.75
N VAL A 90 -10.79 -29.72 14.99
CA VAL A 90 -9.97 -28.78 15.75
C VAL A 90 -8.63 -29.50 16.01
N PHE A 91 -7.61 -29.17 15.22
CA PHE A 91 -6.26 -29.69 15.46
C PHE A 91 -5.76 -29.11 16.78
N SER A 92 -5.44 -29.99 17.74
CA SER A 92 -4.85 -29.54 19.00
C SER A 92 -3.46 -28.94 18.72
N HIS A 93 -3.07 -27.95 19.51
CA HIS A 93 -1.75 -27.30 19.38
C HIS A 93 -0.58 -28.32 19.46
N LYS A 94 -0.78 -29.46 20.13
CA LYS A 94 0.19 -30.57 20.17
C LYS A 94 0.31 -31.34 18.86
N SER A 95 -0.78 -31.54 18.09
CA SER A 95 -0.70 -32.32 16.85
C SER A 95 -0.12 -31.53 15.67
N LEU A 96 -0.13 -30.20 15.72
CA LEU A 96 0.58 -29.37 14.75
C LEU A 96 2.09 -29.49 14.93
N MET A 97 2.59 -29.36 16.17
CA MET A 97 4.04 -29.43 16.47
C MET A 97 4.69 -30.81 16.34
N GLN A 98 3.92 -31.86 16.02
CA GLN A 98 4.43 -33.21 15.77
C GLN A 98 4.52 -33.57 14.28
N ASN A 99 4.13 -32.66 13.38
CA ASN A 99 4.18 -32.90 11.94
C ASN A 99 5.57 -32.49 11.40
N PRO A 100 6.35 -33.40 10.74
CA PRO A 100 7.72 -33.11 10.26
C PRO A 100 7.86 -31.99 9.23
N LEU A 101 6.75 -31.37 8.81
CA LEU A 101 6.68 -30.21 7.92
C LEU A 101 6.75 -28.86 8.64
N PHE A 102 6.80 -28.83 9.98
CA PHE A 102 7.05 -27.61 10.76
C PHE A 102 8.55 -27.27 10.82
N ASP A 103 9.09 -26.86 9.68
CA ASP A 103 10.39 -26.17 9.65
C ASP A 103 10.21 -24.74 10.18
N ILE A 104 10.54 -24.55 11.46
CA ILE A 104 10.47 -23.26 12.17
C ILE A 104 11.58 -22.29 11.71
N GLU A 105 12.66 -22.79 11.08
CA GLU A 105 13.71 -21.93 10.52
C GLU A 105 13.19 -21.14 9.31
N ASN A 106 12.31 -21.76 8.51
CA ASN A 106 11.65 -21.10 7.40
C ASN A 106 10.45 -20.22 7.85
N LYS A 107 10.78 -19.00 8.28
CA LYS A 107 9.81 -17.97 8.70
C LYS A 107 8.69 -17.69 7.69
N PHE A 108 8.92 -17.91 6.38
CA PHE A 108 7.88 -17.73 5.37
C PHE A 108 6.85 -18.88 5.39
N LEU A 109 7.30 -20.14 5.49
CA LEU A 109 6.39 -21.28 5.66
C LEU A 109 5.62 -21.20 6.98
N TYR A 110 6.27 -20.75 8.05
CA TYR A 110 5.61 -20.43 9.32
C TYR A 110 4.51 -19.37 9.16
N ALA A 111 4.74 -18.32 8.37
CA ALA A 111 3.73 -17.30 8.09
C ALA A 111 2.53 -17.86 7.29
N LEU A 112 2.76 -18.76 6.32
CA LEU A 112 1.66 -19.45 5.61
C LEU A 112 0.83 -20.33 6.54
N SER A 113 1.48 -21.09 7.43
CA SER A 113 0.80 -21.89 8.46
C SER A 113 0.00 -21.00 9.42
N SER A 114 0.56 -19.85 9.83
CA SER A 114 -0.10 -18.87 10.70
C SER A 114 -1.33 -18.27 10.02
N ASN A 115 -1.26 -17.96 8.73
CA ASN A 115 -2.39 -17.51 7.93
C ASN A 115 -3.49 -18.58 7.84
N GLN A 116 -3.14 -19.86 7.63
CA GLN A 116 -4.11 -20.95 7.61
C GLN A 116 -4.84 -21.10 8.96
N ALA A 117 -4.10 -21.01 10.08
CA ALA A 117 -4.68 -21.04 11.41
C ALA A 117 -5.60 -19.83 11.67
N TRP A 118 -5.19 -18.61 11.28
CA TRP A 118 -6.00 -17.39 11.38
C TRP A 118 -7.29 -17.47 10.56
N ALA A 119 -7.22 -17.96 9.32
CA ALA A 119 -8.39 -18.14 8.46
C ALA A 119 -9.36 -19.18 9.03
N GLY A 120 -8.83 -20.28 9.59
CA GLY A 120 -9.60 -21.25 10.36
C GLY A 120 -10.31 -20.60 11.55
N TYR A 121 -9.58 -19.89 12.40
CA TYR A 121 -10.12 -19.18 13.57
C TYR A 121 -11.24 -18.19 13.20
N LYS A 122 -11.00 -17.31 12.22
CA LYS A 122 -11.99 -16.33 11.77
C LYS A 122 -13.24 -16.98 11.17
N SER A 123 -13.09 -18.09 10.44
CA SER A 123 -14.24 -18.83 9.89
C SER A 123 -15.07 -19.53 10.96
N HIS A 124 -14.45 -20.01 12.05
CA HIS A 124 -15.19 -20.57 13.19
C HIS A 124 -15.89 -19.49 14.02
N GLN A 125 -15.24 -18.33 14.22
CA GLN A 125 -15.82 -17.17 14.91
C GLN A 125 -17.03 -16.62 14.14
N ASN A 126 -16.93 -16.50 12.81
CA ASN A 126 -18.00 -16.01 11.96
C ASN A 126 -17.93 -16.69 10.57
N PRO A 127 -18.79 -17.69 10.29
CA PRO A 127 -18.81 -18.40 9.01
C PRO A 127 -19.08 -17.52 7.78
N ALA A 128 -19.69 -16.34 7.95
CA ALA A 128 -19.93 -15.39 6.88
C ALA A 128 -18.77 -14.40 6.65
N PHE A 129 -17.74 -14.36 7.53
CA PHE A 129 -16.68 -13.36 7.52
C PHE A 129 -16.02 -13.19 6.14
N PHE A 130 -15.48 -14.28 5.57
CA PHE A 130 -14.81 -14.22 4.27
C PHE A 130 -15.77 -14.01 3.09
N LYS A 131 -17.02 -14.47 3.20
CA LYS A 131 -18.05 -14.20 2.17
C LYS A 131 -18.38 -12.70 2.10
N ASN A 132 -18.50 -12.06 3.26
CA ASN A 132 -18.74 -10.63 3.36
C ASN A 132 -17.51 -9.84 2.87
N LEU A 133 -16.30 -10.21 3.31
CA LEU A 133 -15.05 -9.57 2.91
C LEU A 133 -14.78 -9.69 1.39
N ALA A 134 -15.16 -10.82 0.77
CA ALA A 134 -15.03 -11.02 -0.68
C ALA A 134 -16.11 -10.28 -1.50
N SER A 135 -17.19 -9.80 -0.88
CA SER A 135 -18.27 -9.10 -1.60
C SER A 135 -17.92 -7.66 -2.00
N GLY A 136 -16.91 -7.06 -1.33
CA GLY A 136 -16.44 -5.71 -1.62
C GLY A 136 -15.75 -5.07 -0.42
N GLN A 137 -15.27 -3.85 -0.60
CA GLN A 137 -14.67 -3.03 0.45
C GLN A 137 -15.30 -1.63 0.46
N SER A 138 -15.47 -1.05 1.65
CA SER A 138 -15.95 0.33 1.84
C SER A 138 -15.25 1.01 3.02
N PRO A 139 -13.89 1.07 2.99
CA PRO A 139 -13.12 1.63 4.09
C PRO A 139 -13.48 3.09 4.32
N SER A 140 -13.61 3.49 5.58
CA SER A 140 -13.92 4.89 5.93
C SER A 140 -12.67 5.75 6.11
N ILE A 141 -11.50 5.12 6.23
CA ILE A 141 -10.21 5.75 6.54
C ILE A 141 -9.20 5.40 5.43
N LEU A 142 -8.52 6.41 4.89
CA LEU A 142 -7.22 6.26 4.24
C LEU A 142 -6.13 6.47 5.29
N TRP A 143 -5.25 5.49 5.48
CA TRP A 143 -4.06 5.57 6.33
C TRP A 143 -2.81 5.72 5.47
N LEU A 144 -2.06 6.79 5.72
CA LEU A 144 -0.73 7.04 5.17
C LEU A 144 0.28 6.91 6.32
N GLY A 145 1.11 5.87 6.28
CA GLY A 145 1.98 5.52 7.39
C GLY A 145 3.39 5.10 6.99
N CYS A 146 4.23 4.83 7.98
CA CYS A 146 5.59 4.37 7.75
C CYS A 146 5.61 2.86 7.43
N SER A 147 6.55 2.38 6.63
CA SER A 147 6.80 0.94 6.41
C SER A 147 7.34 0.19 7.65
N ASP A 148 7.49 0.84 8.81
CA ASP A 148 7.99 0.25 10.05
C ASP A 148 7.11 -0.91 10.55
N SER A 149 7.71 -2.10 10.73
CA SER A 149 6.97 -3.33 11.06
C SER A 149 6.19 -3.27 12.37
N ARG A 150 6.50 -2.33 13.27
CA ARG A 150 5.82 -2.11 14.56
C ARG A 150 4.52 -1.31 14.44
N VAL A 151 4.21 -0.77 13.26
CA VAL A 151 3.05 0.11 13.02
C VAL A 151 2.06 -0.47 11.97
N PRO A 152 1.47 -1.67 12.20
CA PRO A 152 0.35 -2.17 11.39
C PRO A 152 -0.96 -1.47 11.78
N GLU A 153 -1.45 -0.61 10.91
CA GLU A 153 -2.59 0.30 11.12
C GLU A 153 -3.89 -0.40 11.56
N THR A 154 -4.27 -1.49 10.90
CA THR A 154 -5.50 -2.23 11.20
C THR A 154 -5.46 -2.79 12.63
N THR A 155 -4.29 -3.26 13.08
CA THR A 155 -4.10 -3.79 14.44
C THR A 155 -4.07 -2.69 15.50
N ILE A 156 -3.27 -1.63 15.31
CA ILE A 156 -3.12 -0.57 16.32
C ILE A 156 -4.39 0.30 16.48
N LEU A 157 -5.27 0.30 15.48
CA LEU A 157 -6.59 0.93 15.54
C LEU A 157 -7.69 0.00 16.09
N GLY A 158 -7.41 -1.29 16.30
CA GLY A 158 -8.40 -2.28 16.75
C GLY A 158 -9.51 -2.56 15.73
N LEU A 159 -9.21 -2.39 14.43
CA LEU A 159 -10.17 -2.52 13.33
C LEU A 159 -10.09 -3.90 12.65
N GLN A 160 -10.98 -4.18 11.70
CA GLN A 160 -10.98 -5.42 10.92
C GLN A 160 -10.47 -5.19 9.49
N PRO A 161 -10.00 -6.25 8.79
CA PRO A 161 -9.68 -6.17 7.37
C PRO A 161 -10.85 -5.58 6.56
N GLY A 162 -10.57 -4.56 5.76
CA GLY A 162 -11.56 -3.82 4.95
C GLY A 162 -12.08 -2.51 5.56
N ASP A 163 -11.84 -2.23 6.85
CA ASP A 163 -12.23 -0.93 7.47
C ASP A 163 -11.28 0.23 7.08
N VAL A 164 -10.02 -0.08 6.77
CA VAL A 164 -8.94 0.89 6.48
C VAL A 164 -8.31 0.60 5.11
N PHE A 165 -8.16 1.64 4.29
CA PHE A 165 -7.36 1.61 3.06
C PHE A 165 -5.97 2.18 3.37
N VAL A 166 -4.90 1.59 2.82
CA VAL A 166 -3.56 1.77 3.40
C VAL A 166 -2.51 2.03 2.33
N HIS A 167 -1.63 3.00 2.59
CA HIS A 167 -0.33 3.13 1.91
C HIS A 167 0.80 3.36 2.91
N ARG A 168 1.96 2.78 2.62
CA ARG A 168 3.10 2.77 3.54
C ARG A 168 4.42 2.95 2.79
N ASN A 169 5.20 3.94 3.20
CA ASN A 169 6.52 4.23 2.64
C ASN A 169 7.52 4.57 3.77
N ILE A 170 8.81 4.72 3.46
CA ILE A 170 9.82 4.99 4.49
C ILE A 170 9.59 6.39 5.10
N ALA A 171 9.40 6.45 6.41
CA ALA A 171 9.10 7.68 7.16
C ALA A 171 7.85 8.44 6.69
N ASN A 172 6.83 7.76 6.16
CA ASN A 172 5.49 8.34 5.88
C ASN A 172 5.53 9.68 5.13
N ILE A 173 6.44 9.82 4.17
CA ILE A 173 6.64 11.06 3.41
C ILE A 173 5.53 11.17 2.35
N VAL A 174 4.88 12.33 2.29
CA VAL A 174 3.95 12.69 1.21
C VAL A 174 4.62 13.76 0.35
N ALA A 175 5.16 13.37 -0.80
CA ALA A 175 5.80 14.29 -1.74
C ALA A 175 4.81 14.71 -2.84
N PRO A 176 4.74 16.01 -3.24
CA PRO A 176 3.76 16.49 -4.22
C PRO A 176 3.83 15.80 -5.61
N THR A 177 4.99 15.25 -5.95
CA THR A 177 5.27 14.59 -7.24
C THR A 177 5.43 13.08 -7.14
N ASP A 178 5.19 12.47 -5.97
CA ASP A 178 5.17 11.02 -5.87
C ASP A 178 3.86 10.45 -6.41
N ILE A 179 3.92 9.91 -7.63
CA ILE A 179 2.79 9.27 -8.31
C ILE A 179 2.26 8.05 -7.54
N ASN A 180 3.10 7.37 -6.74
CA ASN A 180 2.67 6.21 -5.95
C ASN A 180 1.68 6.63 -4.86
N THR A 181 2.10 7.55 -3.98
CA THR A 181 1.23 8.10 -2.93
C THR A 181 0.02 8.83 -3.54
N SER A 182 0.20 9.56 -4.67
CA SER A 182 -0.88 10.28 -5.34
C SER A 182 -1.98 9.35 -5.89
N ALA A 183 -1.61 8.23 -6.52
CA ALA A 183 -2.56 7.26 -7.05
C ALA A 183 -3.39 6.60 -5.94
N VAL A 184 -2.79 6.33 -4.77
CA VAL A 184 -3.53 5.81 -3.60
C VAL A 184 -4.51 6.85 -3.08
N ILE A 185 -4.09 8.11 -2.93
CA ILE A 185 -4.96 9.21 -2.48
C ILE A 185 -6.16 9.36 -3.43
N GLU A 186 -5.91 9.41 -4.74
CA GLU A 186 -6.98 9.54 -5.74
C GLU A 186 -7.93 8.34 -5.67
N TYR A 187 -7.43 7.10 -5.63
CA TYR A 187 -8.28 5.91 -5.52
C TYR A 187 -9.15 5.93 -4.24
N ALA A 188 -8.55 6.23 -3.09
CA ALA A 188 -9.27 6.27 -1.82
C ALA A 188 -10.32 7.39 -1.76
N VAL A 189 -9.96 8.60 -2.22
CA VAL A 189 -10.79 9.80 -2.07
C VAL A 189 -11.83 9.92 -3.19
N ALA A 190 -11.46 9.61 -4.44
CA ALA A 190 -12.33 9.73 -5.60
C ALA A 190 -13.14 8.46 -5.89
N HIS A 191 -12.61 7.26 -5.64
CA HIS A 191 -13.32 6.00 -5.94
C HIS A 191 -13.94 5.35 -4.70
N LEU A 192 -13.15 5.09 -3.64
CA LEU A 192 -13.66 4.49 -2.39
C LEU A 192 -14.46 5.48 -1.52
N LYS A 193 -14.39 6.78 -1.84
CA LYS A 193 -15.08 7.88 -1.14
C LYS A 193 -14.84 7.87 0.38
N VAL A 194 -13.60 7.60 0.82
CA VAL A 194 -13.22 7.66 2.25
C VAL A 194 -13.67 8.97 2.90
N LYS A 195 -13.88 8.94 4.23
CA LYS A 195 -14.34 10.07 5.06
C LYS A 195 -13.20 10.74 5.84
N HIS A 196 -12.15 9.99 6.10
CA HIS A 196 -10.97 10.43 6.85
C HIS A 196 -9.69 10.07 6.07
N VAL A 197 -8.75 11.01 5.99
CA VAL A 197 -7.35 10.75 5.61
C VAL A 197 -6.50 10.98 6.85
N VAL A 198 -5.73 9.97 7.25
CA VAL A 198 -4.85 10.02 8.41
C VAL A 198 -3.41 9.88 7.95
N LEU A 199 -2.60 10.92 8.14
CA LEU A 199 -1.16 10.84 8.00
C LEU A 199 -0.55 10.59 9.38
N CYS A 200 -0.02 9.40 9.61
CA CYS A 200 0.53 9.01 10.89
C CYS A 200 2.05 8.81 10.84
N GLY A 201 2.77 9.69 11.53
CA GLY A 201 4.15 9.47 11.91
C GLY A 201 4.26 8.53 13.11
N HIS A 202 5.48 8.21 13.55
CA HIS A 202 5.67 7.43 14.77
C HIS A 202 6.99 7.75 15.49
N SER A 203 7.05 7.45 16.80
CA SER A 203 8.27 7.53 17.57
C SER A 203 9.28 6.45 17.15
N ALA A 204 10.58 6.69 17.43
CA ALA A 204 11.68 5.81 17.04
C ALA A 204 11.70 5.43 15.53
N CYS A 205 11.36 6.37 14.64
CA CYS A 205 11.37 6.17 13.20
C CYS A 205 12.79 6.19 12.61
N GLY A 206 13.21 5.08 11.99
CA GLY A 206 14.55 4.95 11.40
C GLY A 206 14.85 5.97 10.31
N GLY A 207 13.87 6.28 9.43
CA GLY A 207 14.05 7.29 8.39
C GLY A 207 14.14 8.72 8.94
N ALA A 208 13.41 9.02 10.02
CA ALA A 208 13.52 10.31 10.72
C ALA A 208 14.88 10.47 11.42
N LYS A 209 15.35 9.43 12.12
CA LYS A 209 16.69 9.40 12.74
C LYS A 209 17.81 9.52 11.69
N ALA A 210 17.67 8.84 10.55
CA ALA A 210 18.60 8.94 9.42
C ALA A 210 18.60 10.33 8.75
N ALA A 211 17.46 11.02 8.71
CA ALA A 211 17.37 12.37 8.16
C ALA A 211 17.96 13.46 9.07
N LEU A 212 18.13 13.19 10.39
CA LEU A 212 18.80 14.11 11.32
C LEU A 212 20.31 14.19 11.09
N GLY A 213 20.95 13.09 10.71
CA GLY A 213 22.39 13.01 10.49
C GLY A 213 22.82 13.56 9.13
N ASP A 214 24.04 14.10 9.08
CA ASP A 214 24.67 14.59 7.84
C ASP A 214 25.34 13.47 7.03
N SER A 215 25.51 12.28 7.63
CA SER A 215 26.01 11.09 6.95
C SER A 215 25.08 10.65 5.81
N ARG A 216 25.67 10.11 4.74
CA ARG A 216 24.91 9.44 3.68
C ARG A 216 24.28 8.16 4.21
N VAL A 217 23.01 7.94 3.86
CA VAL A 217 22.33 6.65 4.04
C VAL A 217 22.70 5.71 2.88
N GLY A 218 22.92 6.28 1.70
CA GLY A 218 23.34 5.54 0.50
C GLY A 218 22.18 5.18 -0.44
N GLY A 219 22.52 5.00 -1.71
CA GLY A 219 21.56 4.63 -2.77
C GLY A 219 20.38 5.59 -2.90
N VAL A 220 19.21 5.04 -3.20
CA VAL A 220 17.95 5.80 -3.40
C VAL A 220 17.41 6.44 -2.11
N LEU A 221 17.84 5.98 -0.93
CA LEU A 221 17.36 6.49 0.36
C LEU A 221 17.82 7.93 0.61
N ASP A 222 19.00 8.32 0.11
CA ASP A 222 19.45 9.72 0.16
C ASP A 222 18.46 10.65 -0.59
N THR A 223 18.01 10.23 -1.79
CA THR A 223 16.99 10.96 -2.57
C THR A 223 15.63 10.93 -1.89
N TRP A 224 15.17 9.76 -1.46
CA TRP A 224 13.85 9.60 -0.82
C TRP A 224 13.71 10.45 0.45
N LEU A 225 14.74 10.53 1.28
CA LEU A 225 14.73 11.33 2.51
C LEU A 225 15.01 12.83 2.28
N THR A 226 15.18 13.28 1.03
CA THR A 226 15.47 14.70 0.73
C THR A 226 14.37 15.67 1.24
N PRO A 227 13.05 15.39 1.12
CA PRO A 227 12.02 16.26 1.70
C PRO A 227 12.15 16.37 3.23
N LEU A 228 12.50 15.28 3.90
CA LEU A 228 12.66 15.24 5.36
C LEU A 228 13.97 15.94 5.82
N LYS A 229 15.04 15.84 5.03
CA LYS A 229 16.27 16.64 5.23
C LYS A 229 16.02 18.14 4.99
N ALA A 230 15.12 18.52 4.09
CA ALA A 230 14.68 19.91 3.92
C ALA A 230 13.87 20.40 5.13
N VAL A 231 12.98 19.58 5.69
CA VAL A 231 12.29 19.87 6.97
C VAL A 231 13.31 20.07 8.11
N ARG A 232 14.36 19.23 8.21
CA ARG A 232 15.45 19.44 9.16
C ARG A 232 16.10 20.82 8.98
N ALA A 233 16.49 21.16 7.76
CA ALA A 233 17.22 22.39 7.45
C ALA A 233 16.38 23.65 7.76
N GLN A 234 15.07 23.61 7.50
CA GLN A 234 14.14 24.71 7.80
C GLN A 234 13.90 24.92 9.32
N ASN A 235 14.13 23.89 10.15
CA ASN A 235 13.86 23.91 11.58
C ASN A 235 15.14 23.66 12.41
N ALA A 236 16.31 24.01 11.86
CA ALA A 236 17.61 23.66 12.43
C ALA A 236 17.83 24.20 13.85
N GLU A 237 17.38 25.43 14.14
CA GLU A 237 17.51 26.07 15.45
C GLU A 237 16.69 25.34 16.53
N GLU A 238 15.43 25.01 16.24
CA GLU A 238 14.56 24.26 17.16
C GLU A 238 15.12 22.86 17.44
N LEU A 239 15.56 22.15 16.39
CA LEU A 239 16.11 20.81 16.51
C LEU A 239 17.46 20.80 17.26
N ALA A 240 18.28 21.86 17.12
CA ALA A 240 19.52 22.03 17.87
C ALA A 240 19.26 22.29 19.37
N GLY A 241 18.18 23.00 19.72
CA GLY A 241 17.77 23.22 21.11
C GLY A 241 17.38 21.95 21.87
N ILE A 242 16.92 20.92 21.17
CA ILE A 242 16.54 19.63 21.78
C ILE A 242 17.79 18.78 22.02
N LYS A 243 18.21 18.65 23.28
CA LYS A 243 19.44 17.92 23.66
C LYS A 243 19.35 16.39 23.47
N ASN A 244 18.23 15.77 23.81
CA ASN A 244 18.04 14.32 23.69
C ASN A 244 17.77 13.93 22.23
N GLU A 245 18.54 12.98 21.69
CA GLU A 245 18.44 12.60 20.27
C GLU A 245 17.12 11.94 19.90
N ASP A 246 16.55 11.11 20.76
CA ASP A 246 15.30 10.42 20.47
C ASP A 246 14.11 11.39 20.55
N HIS A 247 14.15 12.38 21.46
CA HIS A 247 13.19 13.50 21.46
C HIS A 247 13.34 14.33 20.17
N ARG A 248 14.56 14.58 19.70
CA ARG A 248 14.81 15.27 18.41
C ARG A 248 14.27 14.46 17.24
N ALA A 249 14.41 13.13 17.27
CA ALA A 249 13.90 12.20 16.25
C ALA A 249 12.36 12.11 16.25
N VAL A 250 11.72 12.16 17.42
CA VAL A 250 10.26 12.33 17.53
C VAL A 250 9.84 13.68 16.96
N ARG A 251 10.53 14.77 17.31
CA ARG A 251 10.14 16.12 16.89
C ARG A 251 10.20 16.32 15.37
N ILE A 252 11.27 15.87 14.71
CA ILE A 252 11.34 15.91 13.24
C ILE A 252 10.29 15.00 12.58
N ALA A 253 9.88 13.89 13.22
CA ALA A 253 8.78 13.06 12.75
C ALA A 253 7.42 13.76 12.87
N GLU A 254 7.18 14.55 13.91
CA GLU A 254 5.99 15.42 14.01
C GLU A 254 6.00 16.52 12.93
N MET A 255 7.13 17.20 12.71
CA MET A 255 7.29 18.20 11.65
C MET A 255 7.09 17.62 10.24
N ASN A 256 7.49 16.36 10.03
CA ASN A 256 7.24 15.64 8.79
C ASN A 256 5.73 15.40 8.56
N VAL A 257 5.00 15.03 9.61
CA VAL A 257 3.54 14.90 9.54
C VAL A 257 2.89 16.24 9.23
N GLU A 258 3.32 17.32 9.88
CA GLU A 258 2.85 18.68 9.57
C GLU A 258 3.07 19.04 8.08
N THR A 259 4.28 18.82 7.57
CA THR A 259 4.62 19.11 6.16
C THR A 259 3.84 18.23 5.20
N GLY A 260 3.72 16.93 5.47
CA GLY A 260 2.92 16.02 4.65
C GLY A 260 1.43 16.36 4.67
N VAL A 261 0.87 16.79 5.81
CA VAL A 261 -0.51 17.31 5.87
C VAL A 261 -0.67 18.57 5.03
N LYS A 262 0.30 19.50 5.03
CA LYS A 262 0.27 20.68 4.13
C LYS A 262 0.21 20.26 2.64
N VAL A 263 0.94 19.21 2.25
CA VAL A 263 0.87 18.65 0.89
C VAL A 263 -0.49 18.01 0.61
N LEU A 264 -1.06 17.24 1.54
CA LEU A 264 -2.41 16.67 1.41
C LEU A 264 -3.49 17.74 1.26
N MET A 265 -3.44 18.81 2.07
CA MET A 265 -4.38 19.93 1.99
C MET A 265 -4.22 20.78 0.71
N ALA A 266 -3.10 20.62 -0.02
CA ALA A 266 -2.86 21.24 -1.32
C ALA A 266 -3.23 20.34 -2.52
N ASN A 267 -3.58 19.07 -2.29
CA ASN A 267 -3.97 18.14 -3.35
C ASN A 267 -5.42 18.43 -3.81
N PHE A 268 -5.64 18.59 -5.12
CA PHE A 268 -6.95 18.96 -5.69
C PHE A 268 -8.06 17.96 -5.33
N THR A 269 -7.83 16.66 -5.47
CA THR A 269 -8.81 15.60 -5.14
C THR A 269 -9.21 15.64 -3.67
N VAL A 270 -8.28 15.96 -2.78
CA VAL A 270 -8.55 16.17 -1.35
C VAL A 270 -9.34 17.46 -1.12
N GLN A 271 -8.97 18.58 -1.76
CA GLN A 271 -9.68 19.86 -1.63
C GLN A 271 -11.15 19.79 -2.09
N GLU A 272 -11.40 19.17 -3.24
CA GLU A 272 -12.75 18.94 -3.77
C GLU A 272 -13.57 18.07 -2.81
N ALA A 273 -13.01 16.96 -2.34
CA ALA A 273 -13.70 16.08 -1.39
C ALA A 273 -13.94 16.72 -0.01
N ILE A 274 -13.07 17.64 0.46
CA ILE A 274 -13.33 18.46 1.66
C ILE A 274 -14.56 19.34 1.41
N LYS A 275 -14.58 20.08 0.29
CA LYS A 275 -15.63 21.04 -0.05
C LYS A 275 -16.99 20.38 -0.30
N GLU A 276 -17.01 19.25 -1.00
CA GLU A 276 -18.24 18.59 -1.46
C GLU A 276 -18.80 17.57 -0.46
N ARG A 277 -17.92 16.83 0.23
CA ARG A 277 -18.30 15.66 1.05
C ARG A 277 -17.94 15.79 2.52
N GLY A 278 -17.29 16.90 2.93
CA GLY A 278 -16.80 17.06 4.30
C GLY A 278 -15.69 16.07 4.65
N LEU A 279 -14.83 15.69 3.69
CA LEU A 279 -13.62 14.92 3.97
C LEU A 279 -12.80 15.60 5.07
N THR A 280 -12.23 14.80 5.99
CA THR A 280 -11.35 15.32 7.04
C THR A 280 -9.95 14.74 6.92
N VAL A 281 -8.93 15.59 7.02
CA VAL A 281 -7.51 15.21 7.04
C VAL A 281 -6.98 15.38 8.47
N HIS A 282 -6.21 14.42 8.96
CA HIS A 282 -5.67 14.37 10.33
C HIS A 282 -4.17 14.06 10.31
N GLY A 283 -3.38 14.85 11.03
CA GLY A 283 -1.97 14.60 11.28
C GLY A 283 -1.75 13.99 12.67
N CYS A 284 -1.27 12.74 12.73
CA CYS A 284 -1.11 11.99 13.96
C CYS A 284 0.34 11.54 14.20
N ILE A 285 0.68 11.26 15.45
CA ILE A 285 1.91 10.54 15.84
C ILE A 285 1.52 9.30 16.66
N PHE A 286 2.01 8.12 16.27
CA PHE A 286 1.93 6.89 17.05
C PHE A 286 3.17 6.76 17.92
N ASP A 287 3.01 6.80 19.24
CA ASP A 287 4.12 6.47 20.13
C ASP A 287 4.21 4.96 20.35
N ILE A 288 5.29 4.37 19.86
CA ILE A 288 5.58 2.94 19.96
C ILE A 288 5.77 2.50 21.42
N ALA A 289 6.29 3.36 22.30
CA ALA A 289 6.57 2.99 23.68
C ALA A 289 5.28 2.83 24.52
N SER A 290 4.30 3.72 24.34
CA SER A 290 3.01 3.66 25.03
C SER A 290 1.90 2.96 24.24
N GLY A 291 2.10 2.68 22.95
CA GLY A 291 1.08 2.14 22.06
C GLY A 291 -0.07 3.11 21.76
N ARG A 292 0.10 4.42 22.02
CA ARG A 292 -0.95 5.44 21.90
C ARG A 292 -0.76 6.31 20.66
N ILE A 293 -1.87 6.60 19.97
CA ILE A 293 -1.92 7.61 18.90
C ILE A 293 -2.28 8.96 19.51
N ARG A 294 -1.52 10.00 19.13
CA ARG A 294 -1.75 11.41 19.48
C ARG A 294 -2.12 12.17 18.21
N ASP A 295 -3.24 12.90 18.26
CA ASP A 295 -3.53 13.95 17.29
C ASP A 295 -2.56 15.13 17.51
N LEU A 296 -1.98 15.65 16.42
CA LEU A 296 -1.10 16.82 16.44
C LEU A 296 -1.84 18.14 16.17
N GLY A 297 -3.13 18.08 15.83
CA GLY A 297 -3.96 19.25 15.51
C GLY A 297 -3.77 19.80 14.10
N PHE A 298 -3.12 19.03 13.21
CA PHE A 298 -2.90 19.41 11.81
C PHE A 298 -3.94 18.80 10.87
N GLY A 299 -4.45 19.60 9.94
CA GLY A 299 -5.34 19.14 8.86
C GLY A 299 -6.65 19.92 8.80
N THR A 300 -7.76 19.22 8.57
CA THR A 300 -9.08 19.85 8.52
C THR A 300 -9.49 20.28 9.94
N LYS A 301 -9.84 21.55 10.11
CA LYS A 301 -10.34 22.07 11.40
C LYS A 301 -11.70 21.48 11.72
N THR A 302 -11.71 20.37 12.46
CA THR A 302 -12.94 19.85 13.07
C THR A 302 -13.40 20.87 14.14
N PRO A 303 -14.67 21.31 14.15
CA PRO A 303 -15.22 22.03 15.30
C PRO A 303 -14.97 21.20 16.55
N LYS A 304 -14.57 21.81 17.68
CA LYS A 304 -14.29 21.09 18.93
C LYS A 304 -15.51 20.27 19.32
N SER A 305 -15.51 18.97 19.01
CA SER A 305 -16.53 18.07 19.50
C SER A 305 -16.35 17.98 21.01
N HIS A 306 -17.45 18.12 21.75
CA HIS A 306 -17.46 17.70 23.14
C HIS A 306 -16.98 16.25 23.18
N ARG A 307 -16.06 15.94 24.10
CA ARG A 307 -15.62 14.55 24.33
C ARG A 307 -16.85 13.73 24.74
N SER A 308 -17.51 13.10 23.77
CA SER A 308 -18.44 12.03 24.02
C SER A 308 -17.60 10.82 24.40
N SER A 309 -17.28 10.72 25.69
CA SER A 309 -16.57 9.58 26.25
C SER A 309 -17.48 8.37 26.18
N SER A 310 -17.27 7.52 25.18
CA SER A 310 -17.76 6.13 25.17
C SER A 310 -17.03 5.24 26.19
N ILE A 311 -16.12 5.84 26.97
CA ILE A 311 -15.48 5.28 28.15
C ILE A 311 -16.49 5.34 29.30
N ILE A 312 -16.98 4.17 29.71
CA ILE A 312 -17.70 4.00 30.97
C ILE A 312 -16.69 3.45 31.96
N SER A 313 -16.49 4.14 33.08
CA SER A 313 -15.65 3.69 34.19
C SER A 313 -16.52 3.60 35.44
N ASN A 314 -16.61 2.39 36.01
CA ASN A 314 -17.41 2.09 37.20
C ASN A 314 -16.53 1.84 38.45
N GLY A 315 -15.30 2.34 38.45
CA GLY A 315 -14.37 2.22 39.59
C GLY A 315 -13.56 0.91 39.65
N GLU A 316 -14.03 -0.17 39.03
CA GLU A 316 -13.31 -1.47 38.96
C GLU A 316 -12.97 -1.90 37.51
N GLU A 317 -13.73 -1.41 36.53
CA GLU A 317 -13.52 -1.68 35.10
C GLU A 317 -13.57 -0.38 34.27
N GLU A 318 -12.66 -0.25 33.29
CA GLU A 318 -12.72 0.74 32.20
C GLU A 318 -13.17 0.03 30.91
N ILE A 319 -14.32 0.45 30.36
CA ILE A 319 -14.89 -0.17 29.16
C ILE A 319 -14.79 0.79 27.97
N VAL A 320 -14.03 0.39 26.94
CA VAL A 320 -13.90 1.10 25.67
C VAL A 320 -14.67 0.36 24.58
N ARG A 321 -15.81 0.91 24.16
CA ARG A 321 -16.68 0.31 23.14
C ARG A 321 -16.27 0.72 21.73
N GLY A 322 -15.85 -0.26 20.92
CA GLY A 322 -15.66 -0.13 19.48
C GLY A 322 -16.80 -0.77 18.66
N LYS A 323 -16.76 -0.57 17.34
CA LYS A 323 -17.74 -1.07 16.36
C LYS A 323 -17.79 -2.61 16.28
N HIS A 324 -16.66 -3.28 16.54
CA HIS A 324 -16.51 -4.73 16.38
C HIS A 324 -16.21 -5.48 17.68
N ALA A 325 -15.75 -4.77 18.70
CA ALA A 325 -15.45 -5.33 20.02
C ALA A 325 -15.55 -4.23 21.08
N GLN A 326 -15.73 -4.63 22.34
CA GLN A 326 -15.43 -3.81 23.50
C GLN A 326 -14.17 -4.32 24.20
N LEU A 327 -13.28 -3.39 24.57
CA LEU A 327 -12.15 -3.67 25.45
C LEU A 327 -12.60 -3.39 26.88
N VAL A 328 -12.39 -4.36 27.77
CA VAL A 328 -12.63 -4.24 29.21
C VAL A 328 -11.29 -4.37 29.91
N PHE A 329 -10.83 -3.27 30.49
CA PHE A 329 -9.64 -3.21 31.33
C PHE A 329 -10.06 -3.33 32.79
N ARG A 330 -9.35 -4.14 33.58
CA ARG A 330 -9.58 -4.34 35.01
C ARG A 330 -8.37 -3.89 35.82
N ASP A 331 -8.62 -3.49 37.06
CA ASP A 331 -7.54 -3.28 38.02
C ASP A 331 -6.71 -4.56 38.21
N GLY A 332 -5.38 -4.40 38.25
CA GLY A 332 -4.41 -5.49 38.23
C GLY A 332 -3.81 -5.79 36.85
N GLY A 333 -4.25 -5.11 35.78
CA GLY A 333 -3.64 -5.21 34.45
C GLY A 333 -4.20 -6.33 33.57
N ASP A 334 -5.30 -6.96 33.97
CA ASP A 334 -6.08 -7.83 33.09
C ASP A 334 -6.83 -6.97 32.06
N ALA A 335 -6.82 -7.41 30.80
CA ALA A 335 -7.49 -6.74 29.71
C ALA A 335 -8.12 -7.79 28.78
N SER A 336 -9.44 -7.74 28.64
CA SER A 336 -10.20 -8.67 27.81
C SER A 336 -10.87 -7.96 26.65
N MET A 337 -10.78 -8.55 25.45
CA MET A 337 -11.49 -8.08 24.26
C MET A 337 -12.71 -8.96 24.03
N GLN A 338 -13.91 -8.40 24.19
CA GLN A 338 -15.17 -9.06 23.86
C GLN A 338 -15.60 -8.60 22.47
N VAL A 339 -15.54 -9.51 21.49
CA VAL A 339 -16.02 -9.27 20.12
C VAL A 339 -17.55 -9.38 20.10
N HIS A 340 -18.22 -8.46 19.41
CA HIS A 340 -19.70 -8.46 19.25
C HIS A 340 -20.18 -9.55 18.29
#